data_AF-A0A3N5PRJ8-F1
#
_entry.id   AF-A0A3N5PRJ8-F1
#
_cell.length_a   1.000
_cell.length_b   1.000
_cell.length_c   1.000
_cell.angle_alpha   90.00
_cell.angle_beta   90.00
_cell.angle_gamma   90.00
#
_symmetry.space_group_name_H-M   'P 1'
#
loop_
_entity.id
_entity.type
_entity.pdbx_description
1 polymer ?
#
loop_
_entity_poly.entity_id
_entity_poly.type
_entity_poly.pdbx_seq_one_letter_code
_entity_poly.pdbx_strand_id
1 'polypeptide(L)'
;RTPDDRRVRFLSPALRGGEVLENPWKASPKGRIKYPESRMKEILMSGCTDKEYSYDAFIEGVYHGAMTYYALQAIREANYALTYRQLQSRLGFLVEEAGYPQHPQLEGRSGNKKGQIFT
;
A
#
# COMPACT_ATOMS: atom_id res chain seq x y z
N ARG A 1 22.82 1.82 17.21
CA ARG A 1 21.65 2.47 16.56
C ARG A 1 20.75 1.34 16.10
N THR A 2 19.49 1.28 16.51
CA THR A 2 18.53 0.40 15.85
C THR A 2 18.58 0.72 14.36
N PRO A 3 18.79 -0.25 13.46
CA PRO A 3 19.12 0.02 12.04
C PRO A 3 18.01 0.67 11.21
N ASP A 4 16.99 1.26 11.82
CA ASP A 4 15.81 1.66 11.10
C ASP A 4 15.01 2.75 11.84
N ASP A 5 14.99 3.95 11.28
CA ASP A 5 14.07 5.04 11.68
C ASP A 5 12.65 4.82 11.14
N ARG A 6 12.36 3.63 10.56
CA ARG A 6 11.05 3.22 10.07
C ARG A 6 9.98 3.31 11.16
N ARG A 7 8.95 4.12 10.90
CA ARG A 7 7.78 4.24 11.78
C ARG A 7 6.58 3.58 11.13
N VAL A 8 5.99 2.65 11.85
CA VAL A 8 4.77 1.95 11.43
C VAL A 8 3.58 2.93 11.49
N ARG A 9 2.83 3.06 10.39
CA ARG A 9 1.59 3.83 10.35
C ARG A 9 0.42 2.99 10.87
N PHE A 10 0.48 2.62 12.15
CA PHE A 10 -0.56 1.85 12.81
C PHE A 10 -0.79 2.38 14.22
N LEU A 11 -2.05 2.72 14.52
CA LEU A 11 -2.47 3.10 15.87
C LEU A 11 -3.14 1.91 16.54
N SER A 12 -2.42 1.23 17.43
CA SER A 12 -2.94 0.09 18.17
C SER A 12 -4.24 0.46 18.92
N PRO A 13 -5.31 -0.36 18.84
CA PRO A 13 -6.53 -0.16 19.61
C PRO A 13 -6.29 -0.02 21.11
N ALA A 14 -5.32 -0.74 21.67
CA ALA A 14 -4.96 -0.68 23.09
C ALA A 14 -4.60 0.74 23.54
N LEU A 15 -3.97 1.54 22.68
CA LEU A 15 -3.62 2.94 22.98
C LEU A 15 -4.84 3.85 23.14
N ARG A 16 -6.01 3.42 22.62
CA ARG A 16 -7.29 4.11 22.76
C ARG A 16 -8.23 3.38 23.74
N GLY A 17 -7.72 2.41 24.51
CA GLY A 17 -8.51 1.61 25.45
C GLY A 17 -9.38 0.53 24.81
N GLY A 18 -9.15 0.20 23.54
CA GLY A 18 -9.88 -0.86 22.84
C GLY A 18 -9.27 -2.25 23.05
N GLU A 19 -10.08 -3.28 22.84
CA GLU A 19 -9.63 -4.68 22.87
C GLU A 19 -8.69 -5.00 21.69
N VAL A 20 -7.73 -5.87 21.94
CA VAL A 20 -6.77 -6.35 20.94
C VAL A 20 -6.89 -7.87 20.85
N LEU A 21 -6.93 -8.37 19.61
CA LEU A 21 -6.93 -9.81 19.37
C LEU A 21 -5.60 -10.42 19.84
N GLU A 22 -5.66 -11.53 20.59
CA GLU A 22 -4.45 -12.26 21.00
C GLU A 22 -3.62 -12.75 19.80
N ASN A 23 -4.29 -13.14 18.72
CA ASN A 23 -3.65 -13.57 17.48
C ASN A 23 -4.42 -13.10 16.25
N PRO A 24 -4.10 -11.91 15.69
CA PRO A 24 -4.73 -11.38 14.49
C PRO A 24 -4.59 -12.29 13.26
N TRP A 25 -3.53 -13.10 13.19
CA TRP A 25 -3.24 -13.99 12.05
C TRP A 25 -4.24 -15.14 11.91
N LYS A 26 -4.99 -15.43 12.97
CA LYS A 26 -6.09 -16.40 12.96
C LYS A 26 -7.42 -15.80 12.49
N ALA A 27 -7.49 -14.50 12.26
CA ALA A 27 -8.69 -13.87 11.75
C ALA A 27 -9.04 -14.43 10.37
N SER A 28 -10.32 -14.79 10.19
CA SER A 28 -10.85 -15.26 8.92
C SER A 28 -12.06 -14.41 8.51
N PRO A 29 -12.31 -14.26 7.19
CA PRO A 29 -13.50 -13.56 6.73
C PRO A 29 -14.77 -14.23 7.27
N LYS A 30 -15.64 -13.44 7.92
CA LYS A 30 -16.91 -13.92 8.48
C LYS A 30 -17.88 -14.48 7.43
N GLY A 31 -17.68 -14.16 6.16
CA GLY A 31 -18.56 -14.61 5.08
C GLY A 31 -17.98 -14.37 3.70
N ARG A 32 -18.79 -14.69 2.68
CA ARG A 32 -18.42 -14.49 1.28
C ARG A 32 -18.28 -12.99 0.95
N ILE A 33 -17.37 -12.68 0.04
CA ILE A 33 -17.15 -11.31 -0.45
C ILE A 33 -18.43 -10.80 -1.13
N LYS A 34 -19.13 -9.88 -0.47
CA LYS A 34 -20.35 -9.28 -0.99
C LYS A 34 -20.07 -8.30 -2.13
N TYR A 35 -18.93 -7.61 -2.11
CA TYR A 35 -18.58 -6.59 -3.10
C TYR A 35 -17.21 -6.91 -3.72
N PRO A 36 -17.16 -7.75 -4.76
CA PRO A 36 -15.91 -8.09 -5.43
C PRO A 36 -15.35 -6.91 -6.22
N GLU A 37 -14.03 -6.88 -6.38
CA GLU A 37 -13.36 -5.80 -7.12
C GLU A 37 -13.80 -5.67 -8.59
N SER A 38 -14.25 -6.78 -9.19
CA SER A 38 -14.82 -6.81 -10.54
C SER A 38 -16.08 -5.96 -10.70
N ARG A 39 -16.69 -5.51 -9.60
CA ARG A 39 -17.84 -4.61 -9.60
C ARG A 39 -17.51 -3.18 -9.19
N MET A 40 -16.30 -2.87 -8.74
CA MET A 40 -15.88 -1.51 -8.38
C MET A 40 -15.97 -0.57 -9.57
N LYS A 41 -16.39 0.68 -9.34
CA LYS A 41 -16.36 1.73 -10.39
C LYS A 41 -15.02 2.49 -10.34
N GLU A 42 -14.42 2.52 -9.16
CA GLU A 42 -13.19 3.20 -8.82
C GLU A 42 -11.98 2.25 -8.90
N ILE A 43 -10.79 2.83 -8.79
CA ILE A 43 -9.54 2.13 -8.48
C ILE A 43 -9.17 2.44 -7.03
N LEU A 44 -8.76 1.42 -6.28
CA LEU A 44 -8.12 1.58 -4.98
C LEU A 44 -6.67 1.14 -5.10
N MET A 45 -5.76 1.93 -4.54
CA MET A 45 -4.39 1.52 -4.29
C MET A 45 -4.15 1.60 -2.79
N SER A 46 -3.77 0.48 -2.19
CA SER A 46 -3.44 0.41 -0.77
C SER A 46 -1.93 0.26 -0.57
N GLY A 47 -1.42 0.73 0.57
CA GLY A 47 0.02 0.77 0.84
C GLY A 47 0.64 -0.58 1.17
N CYS A 48 -0.16 -1.54 1.61
CA CYS A 48 0.26 -2.86 2.09
C CYS A 48 -0.90 -3.86 2.01
N THR A 49 -0.63 -5.14 2.28
CA THR A 49 -1.68 -6.15 2.47
C THR A 49 -2.42 -5.94 3.80
N ASP A 50 -3.49 -6.71 4.01
CA ASP A 50 -4.25 -6.77 5.28
C ASP A 50 -3.44 -7.38 6.46
N LYS A 51 -2.26 -7.90 6.16
CA LYS A 51 -1.34 -8.62 7.04
C LYS A 51 -0.06 -7.85 7.33
N GLU A 52 0.04 -6.64 6.79
CA GLU A 52 1.24 -5.83 6.83
C GLU A 52 0.93 -4.45 7.39
N TYR A 53 1.98 -3.67 7.59
CA TYR A 53 1.85 -2.27 7.91
C TYR A 53 2.42 -1.41 6.79
N SER A 54 1.86 -0.22 6.64
CA SER A 54 2.49 0.84 5.86
C SER A 54 3.52 1.58 6.71
N TYR A 55 4.61 2.03 6.09
CA TYR A 55 5.73 2.68 6.78
C TYR A 55 5.86 4.17 6.44
N ASP A 56 6.26 4.93 7.44
CA ASP A 56 6.86 6.25 7.30
C ASP A 56 8.38 6.07 7.15
N ALA A 57 8.88 6.51 6.01
CA ALA A 57 10.23 6.33 5.50
C ALA A 57 10.99 7.65 5.65
N PHE A 58 12.19 7.61 6.25
CA PHE A 58 13.09 8.76 6.29
C PHE A 58 13.95 8.77 5.02
N ILE A 59 13.58 9.59 4.04
CA ILE A 59 14.23 9.67 2.73
C ILE A 59 14.58 11.13 2.48
N GLU A 60 15.78 11.40 1.96
CA GLU A 60 16.25 12.77 1.65
C GLU A 60 16.17 13.75 2.83
N GLY A 61 16.33 13.25 4.06
CA GLY A 61 16.36 14.08 5.27
C GLY A 61 14.98 14.44 5.84
N VAL A 62 13.89 13.90 5.31
CA VAL A 62 12.52 14.13 5.82
C VAL A 62 11.68 12.84 5.77
N TYR A 63 10.61 12.80 6.56
CA TYR A 63 9.69 11.66 6.60
C TYR A 63 8.64 11.72 5.49
N HIS A 64 8.43 10.58 4.83
CA HIS A 64 7.41 10.38 3.80
C HIS A 64 6.69 9.04 3.99
N GLY A 65 5.47 8.92 3.48
CA GLY A 65 4.86 7.60 3.36
C GLY A 65 5.59 6.79 2.30
N ALA A 66 6.12 5.61 2.64
CA ALA A 66 6.96 4.81 1.73
C ALA A 66 6.28 4.58 0.36
N MET A 67 5.04 4.10 0.37
CA MET A 67 4.27 3.86 -0.87
C MET A 67 4.04 5.16 -1.65
N THR A 68 3.71 6.26 -0.98
CA THR A 68 3.45 7.55 -1.63
C THR A 68 4.71 8.13 -2.26
N TYR A 69 5.85 8.07 -1.55
CA TYR A 69 7.14 8.54 -2.06
C TYR A 69 7.51 7.81 -3.35
N TYR A 70 7.55 6.47 -3.31
CA TYR A 70 7.92 5.67 -4.47
C TYR A 70 6.88 5.76 -5.60
N ALA A 71 5.60 6.01 -5.29
CA ALA A 71 4.58 6.22 -6.32
C ALA A 71 4.90 7.49 -7.10
N LEU A 72 5.16 8.60 -6.41
CA LEU A 72 5.51 9.86 -7.05
C LEU A 72 6.82 9.76 -7.83
N GLN A 73 7.82 9.04 -7.31
CA GLN A 73 9.05 8.76 -8.04
C GLN A 73 8.76 8.00 -9.35
N ALA A 74 8.05 6.86 -9.28
CA ALA A 74 7.69 6.05 -10.44
C ALA A 74 6.88 6.81 -11.49
N ILE A 75 5.95 7.66 -11.05
CA ILE A 75 5.12 8.52 -11.92
C ILE A 75 6.00 9.51 -12.69
N ARG A 76 6.92 10.18 -12.00
CA ARG A 76 7.84 11.16 -12.62
C ARG A 76 8.79 10.48 -13.59
N GLU A 77 9.39 9.36 -13.21
CA GLU A 77 10.31 8.59 -14.06
C GLU A 77 9.63 8.06 -15.34
N ALA A 78 8.33 7.77 -15.27
CA ALA A 78 7.54 7.37 -16.42
C ALA A 78 6.97 8.56 -17.22
N ASN A 79 7.31 9.80 -16.89
CA ASN A 79 6.75 11.02 -17.49
C ASN A 79 5.21 10.99 -17.55
N TYR A 80 4.57 10.51 -16.49
CA TYR A 80 3.10 10.37 -16.39
C TYR A 80 2.47 9.39 -17.41
N ALA A 81 3.29 8.70 -18.22
CA ALA A 81 2.88 7.79 -19.30
C ALA A 81 2.86 6.33 -18.83
N LEU A 82 2.00 6.03 -17.85
CA LEU A 82 1.83 4.68 -17.30
C LEU A 82 0.40 4.42 -16.83
N THR A 83 0.03 3.14 -16.84
CA THR A 83 -1.24 2.64 -16.32
C THR A 83 -1.18 2.38 -14.82
N TYR A 84 -2.34 2.29 -14.15
CA TYR A 84 -2.41 1.91 -12.74
C TYR A 84 -1.71 0.57 -12.46
N ARG A 85 -1.86 -0.41 -13.36
CA ARG A 85 -1.19 -1.71 -13.26
C ARG A 85 0.33 -1.59 -13.34
N GLN A 86 0.84 -0.81 -14.30
CA GLN A 86 2.28 -0.58 -14.43
C GLN A 86 2.83 0.16 -13.19
N LEU A 87 2.09 1.13 -12.67
CA LEU A 87 2.44 1.83 -11.44
C LEU A 87 2.54 0.85 -10.26
N GLN A 88 1.54 -0.01 -10.04
CA GLN A 88 1.57 -0.98 -8.94
C GLN A 88 2.74 -1.98 -9.07
N SER A 89 3.03 -2.47 -10.27
CA SER A 89 4.17 -3.38 -10.48
C SER A 89 5.51 -2.71 -10.20
N ARG A 90 5.70 -1.46 -10.65
CA ARG A 90 6.92 -0.69 -10.36
C ARG A 90 7.04 -0.34 -8.88
N LEU A 91 5.92 -0.01 -8.23
CA LEU A 91 5.85 0.23 -6.79
C LEU A 91 6.30 -0.97 -5.97
N GLY A 92 5.84 -2.18 -6.31
CA GLY A 92 6.25 -3.39 -5.62
C GLY A 92 7.77 -3.56 -5.61
N PHE A 93 8.40 -3.39 -6.78
CA PHE A 93 9.86 -3.47 -6.92
C PHE A 93 10.59 -2.38 -6.10
N LEU A 94 10.21 -1.11 -6.24
CA LEU A 94 10.88 0.00 -5.56
C LEU A 94 10.80 -0.10 -4.03
N VAL A 95 9.63 -0.51 -3.52
CA VAL A 95 9.39 -0.65 -2.08
C VAL A 95 10.19 -1.82 -1.50
N GLU A 96 10.26 -2.95 -2.22
CA GLU A 96 11.05 -4.11 -1.84
C GLU A 96 12.56 -3.81 -1.89
N GLU A 97 13.04 -3.16 -2.96
CA GLU A 97 14.44 -2.74 -3.12
C GLU A 97 14.88 -1.80 -2.00
N ALA A 98 13.98 -0.91 -1.57
CA ALA A 98 14.21 -0.02 -0.44
C ALA A 98 14.11 -0.72 0.94
N GLY A 99 13.79 -2.01 0.95
CA GLY A 99 13.79 -2.87 2.12
C GLY A 99 12.57 -2.70 3.04
N TYR A 100 11.47 -2.12 2.56
CA TYR A 100 10.24 -1.98 3.35
C TYR A 100 9.38 -3.24 3.20
N PRO A 101 9.00 -3.92 4.30
CA PRO A 101 8.20 -5.13 4.26
C PRO A 101 6.71 -4.78 4.10
N GLN A 102 6.36 -4.13 3.00
CA GLN A 102 4.99 -3.79 2.62
C GLN A 102 4.78 -4.04 1.11
N HIS A 103 3.63 -4.55 0.73
CA HIS A 103 3.31 -4.84 -0.66
C HIS A 103 2.09 -4.02 -1.10
N PRO A 104 2.29 -2.91 -1.85
CA PRO A 104 1.17 -2.12 -2.35
C PRO A 104 0.20 -2.94 -3.22
N GLN A 105 -1.10 -2.82 -2.96
CA GLN A 105 -2.13 -3.53 -3.72
C GLN A 105 -2.84 -2.60 -4.71
N LEU A 106 -3.53 -3.22 -5.67
CA LEU A 106 -4.35 -2.53 -6.67
C LEU A 106 -5.66 -3.28 -6.86
N GLU A 107 -6.74 -2.70 -6.36
CA GLU A 107 -8.09 -3.23 -6.49
C GLU A 107 -8.92 -2.44 -7.51
N GLY A 108 -9.77 -3.16 -8.24
CA GLY A 108 -10.73 -2.59 -9.18
C GLY A 108 -11.00 -3.45 -10.42
N ARG A 109 -11.82 -2.95 -11.33
CA ARG A 109 -12.10 -3.67 -12.59
C ARG A 109 -10.84 -3.76 -13.47
N SER A 110 -10.69 -4.89 -14.16
CA SER A 110 -9.53 -5.15 -15.03
C SER A 110 -9.32 -4.05 -16.08
N GLY A 111 -10.40 -3.52 -16.67
CA GLY A 111 -10.34 -2.39 -17.61
C GLY A 111 -9.76 -1.13 -16.98
N ASN A 112 -10.27 -0.74 -15.80
CA ASN A 112 -9.80 0.44 -15.08
C ASN A 112 -8.31 0.33 -14.70
N LYS A 113 -7.85 -0.87 -14.31
CA LYS A 113 -6.43 -1.11 -13.96
C LYS A 113 -5.49 -0.89 -15.15
N LYS A 114 -5.99 -0.95 -16.38
CA LYS A 114 -5.23 -0.70 -17.62
C LYS A 114 -5.36 0.74 -18.12
N GLY A 115 -6.15 1.58 -17.45
CA GLY A 115 -6.22 3.02 -17.77
C GLY A 115 -4.94 3.74 -17.36
N GLN A 116 -4.57 4.78 -18.11
CA GLN A 116 -3.49 5.70 -17.73
C GLN A 116 -3.88 6.46 -16.46
N ILE A 117 -2.90 6.69 -15.58
CA ILE A 117 -3.17 7.30 -14.27
C ILE A 117 -3.62 8.77 -14.38
N PHE A 118 -3.09 9.50 -15.37
CA PHE A 118 -3.42 10.89 -15.66
C PHE A 118 -3.64 11.02 -17.16
N THR A 119 -4.72 11.69 -17.54
CA THR A 119 -5.16 11.95 -18.93
C THR A 119 -5.54 13.40 -19.08
#